data_AF-A0A9X9MBF4-F1
#
_entry.id   AF-A0A9X9MBF4-F1
#
_cell.length_a   1.000
_cell.length_b   1.000
_cell.length_c   1.000
_cell.angle_alpha   90.00
_cell.angle_beta   90.00
_cell.angle_gamma   90.00
#
_symmetry.space_group_name_H-M   'P 1'
#
loop_
_entity.id
_entity.type
_entity.pdbx_description
1 polymer ?
#
loop_
_entity_poly.entity_id
_entity_poly.type
_entity_poly.pdbx_seq_one_letter_code
_entity_poly.pdbx_strand_id
1 'polypeptide(L)'
;NLREELKLTHVVFFPRCLLVQRCGGNCGCGTANWKSCTCSSGKTVKKYHEVLKFEPGHFKRRGRAKHMALVDIQLDHHERCDCVCSSRPPR
;
A
#
# COMPACT_ATOMS: atom_id res chain seq x y z
N ASN A 1 6.25 -3.27 3.38
CA ASN A 1 6.93 -4.29 2.54
C ASN A 1 5.91 -4.89 1.57
N LEU A 2 6.24 -5.23 0.32
CA LEU A 2 5.27 -5.83 -0.62
C LEU A 2 4.63 -7.13 -0.10
N ARG A 3 5.38 -7.91 0.69
CA ARG A 3 4.85 -9.11 1.36
C ARG A 3 3.72 -8.82 2.32
N GLU A 4 3.85 -7.74 3.10
CA GLU A 4 2.86 -7.29 4.08
C GLU A 4 1.65 -6.70 3.36
N GLU A 5 1.89 -5.86 2.36
CA GLU A 5 0.85 -5.20 1.56
C GLU A 5 -0.05 -6.23 0.86
N LEU A 6 0.54 -7.26 0.25
CA LEU A 6 -0.18 -8.33 -0.46
C LEU A 6 -0.59 -9.49 0.45
N LYS A 7 -0.21 -9.48 1.73
CA LYS A 7 -0.43 -10.58 2.69
C LYS A 7 0.13 -11.93 2.22
N LEU A 8 1.24 -11.91 1.47
CA LEU A 8 1.93 -13.08 0.94
C LEU A 8 3.28 -13.28 1.63
N THR A 9 3.27 -13.96 2.78
CA THR A 9 4.47 -14.17 3.61
C THR A 9 5.43 -15.23 3.04
N HIS A 10 4.93 -16.16 2.24
CA HIS A 10 5.68 -17.28 1.66
C HIS A 10 6.47 -16.92 0.38
N VAL A 11 6.37 -15.68 -0.09
CA VAL A 11 6.89 -15.24 -1.40
C VAL A 11 7.87 -14.08 -1.21
N VAL A 12 9.01 -14.07 -1.88
CA VAL A 12 9.90 -12.89 -1.99
C VAL A 12 9.56 -12.09 -3.23
N PHE A 13 9.51 -10.76 -3.13
CA PHE A 13 9.39 -9.86 -4.27
C PHE A 13 10.66 -9.04 -4.47
N PHE A 14 11.03 -8.79 -5.73
CA PHE A 14 12.06 -7.84 -6.11
C PHE A 14 11.49 -6.81 -7.11
N PRO A 15 11.57 -5.50 -6.81
CA PRO A 15 12.08 -4.90 -5.56
C PRO A 15 11.18 -5.23 -4.35
N ARG A 16 11.68 -5.05 -3.12
CA ARG A 16 10.90 -5.35 -1.89
C ARG A 16 9.80 -4.33 -1.58
N CYS A 17 9.96 -3.10 -2.07
CA CYS A 17 9.04 -1.99 -1.90
C CYS A 17 8.91 -1.26 -3.24
N LEU A 18 7.72 -0.70 -3.49
CA LEU A 18 7.44 0.16 -4.63
C LEU A 18 6.94 1.50 -4.14
N LEU A 19 7.19 2.55 -4.91
CA LEU A 19 6.67 3.88 -4.62
C LEU A 19 5.18 3.92 -4.97
N VAL A 20 4.36 4.25 -3.98
CA VAL A 20 2.91 4.38 -4.12
C VAL A 20 2.45 5.73 -3.61
N GLN A 21 1.46 6.32 -4.28
CA GLN A 21 0.85 7.56 -3.81
C GLN A 21 -0.17 7.25 -2.72
N ARG A 22 0.03 7.82 -1.54
CA ARG A 22 -0.89 7.70 -0.40
C ARG A 22 -1.18 9.08 0.17
N CYS A 23 -2.36 9.23 0.75
CA CYS A 23 -2.71 10.44 1.48
C CYS A 23 -1.85 10.56 2.73
N GLY A 24 -1.40 11.77 3.01
CA GLY A 24 -0.63 12.11 4.20
C GLY A 24 -0.68 13.60 4.45
N GLY A 25 -0.35 14.01 5.67
CA GLY A 25 -0.38 15.41 6.10
C GLY A 25 -1.51 15.71 7.08
N ASN A 26 -1.46 16.93 7.64
CA ASN A 26 -2.39 17.39 8.66
C ASN A 26 -3.54 18.15 8.02
N CYS A 27 -4.77 17.79 8.38
CA CYS A 27 -5.95 18.54 7.97
C CYS A 27 -6.04 19.86 8.73
N GLY A 28 -5.84 20.98 8.03
CA GLY A 28 -5.97 22.34 8.56
C GLY A 28 -7.43 22.81 8.50
N CYS A 29 -8.29 22.31 9.38
CA CYS A 29 -9.64 22.83 9.54
C CYS A 29 -9.58 24.04 10.50
N GLY A 30 -9.78 25.24 9.95
CA GLY A 30 -9.65 26.51 10.65
C GLY A 30 -10.71 26.71 11.72
N THR A 31 -10.39 26.37 12.96
CA THR A 31 -10.94 26.97 14.19
C THR A 31 -10.14 26.44 15.37
N ALA A 32 -9.62 27.34 16.21
CA ALA A 32 -8.99 26.93 17.47
C ALA A 32 -10.02 26.12 18.26
N ASN A 33 -9.67 24.86 18.59
CA ASN A 33 -10.44 23.87 19.35
C ASN A 33 -11.13 22.73 18.56
N TRP A 34 -11.09 22.69 17.22
CA TRP A 34 -11.63 21.55 16.46
C TRP A 34 -10.53 20.62 15.93
N LYS A 35 -9.96 19.79 16.81
CA LYS A 35 -8.79 18.92 16.52
C LYS A 35 -9.12 17.56 15.86
N SER A 36 -10.31 17.33 15.32
CA SER A 36 -10.78 15.97 14.95
C SER A 36 -10.90 15.71 13.45
N CYS A 37 -10.07 16.36 12.63
CA CYS A 37 -10.07 16.17 11.19
C CYS A 37 -9.02 15.12 10.79
N THR A 38 -9.43 14.07 10.09
CA THR A 38 -8.52 13.03 9.60
C THR A 38 -8.37 13.12 8.09
N CYS A 39 -7.14 12.93 7.60
CA CYS A 39 -6.84 12.86 6.17
C CYS A 39 -7.14 11.44 5.67
N SER A 40 -8.04 11.30 4.71
CA SER A 40 -8.46 10.01 4.16
C SER A 40 -8.45 10.02 2.63
N SER A 41 -8.42 8.84 2.01
CA SER A 41 -8.54 8.73 0.55
C SER A 41 -9.97 9.01 0.12
N GLY A 42 -10.15 10.05 -0.71
CA GLY A 42 -11.41 10.35 -1.38
C GLY A 42 -11.58 9.55 -2.67
N LYS A 43 -10.47 9.23 -3.35
CA LYS A 43 -10.45 8.39 -4.55
C LYS A 43 -9.20 7.53 -4.56
N THR A 44 -9.40 6.21 -4.60
CA THR A 44 -8.34 5.23 -4.76
C THR A 44 -8.45 4.56 -6.11
N VAL A 45 -7.32 4.35 -6.79
CA VAL A 45 -7.23 3.58 -8.03
C VAL A 45 -6.22 2.46 -7.87
N LYS A 46 -6.48 1.30 -8.49
CA LYS A 46 -5.52 0.20 -8.56
C LYS A 46 -4.64 0.35 -9.79
N LYS A 47 -3.33 0.36 -9.59
CA LYS A 47 -2.33 0.37 -10.67
C LYS A 47 -1.54 -0.92 -10.66
N TYR A 48 -1.26 -1.44 -11.85
CA TYR A 48 -0.40 -2.61 -12.03
C TYR A 48 1.07 -2.22 -11.94
N HIS A 49 1.86 -3.07 -11.30
CA HIS A 49 3.30 -2.97 -11.20
C HIS A 49 3.91 -4.33 -11.52
N GLU A 50 4.83 -4.34 -12.47
CA GLU A 50 5.61 -5.55 -12.80
C GLU A 50 6.68 -5.76 -11.72
N VAL A 51 6.69 -6.94 -11.13
CA VAL A 51 7.67 -7.34 -10.10
C VAL A 51 8.17 -8.75 -10.34
N LEU A 52 9.38 -9.02 -9.88
CA LEU A 52 9.93 -10.37 -9.87
C LEU A 52 9.48 -11.09 -8.60
N LYS A 53 8.68 -12.14 -8.76
CA LYS A 53 8.20 -13.03 -7.69
C LYS A 53 9.12 -14.23 -7.56
N PHE A 54 9.54 -14.56 -6.35
CA PHE A 54 10.32 -15.75 -6.03
C PHE A 54 9.68 -16.54 -4.89
N GLU A 55 9.41 -17.83 -5.11
CA GLU A 55 8.90 -18.74 -4.08
C GLU A 55 10.03 -19.64 -3.57
N PRO A 56 10.54 -19.43 -2.35
CA PRO A 56 11.53 -20.32 -1.74
C PRO A 56 10.88 -21.68 -1.40
N GLY A 57 10.96 -22.64 -2.33
CA GLY A 57 10.60 -24.04 -2.08
C GLY A 57 11.64 -24.78 -1.23
N HIS A 58 11.28 -25.99 -0.74
CA HIS A 58 12.24 -26.91 -0.10
C HIS A 58 13.41 -27.20 -1.04
N PHE A 59 14.61 -26.84 -0.63
CA PHE A 59 15.86 -26.99 -1.39
C PHE A 59 16.10 -28.42 -1.89
N LYS A 60 15.57 -28.79 -3.05
CA LYS A 60 16.14 -29.85 -3.89
C LYS A 60 17.07 -29.18 -4.89
N ARG A 61 18.37 -29.49 -4.77
CA ARG A 61 19.55 -28.91 -5.43
C ARG A 61 19.58 -28.83 -6.97
N ARG A 62 18.45 -28.82 -7.69
CA ARG A 62 18.43 -28.72 -9.17
C ARG A 62 17.35 -27.75 -9.67
N GLY A 63 17.78 -26.53 -10.03
CA GLY A 63 17.00 -25.59 -10.85
C GLY A 63 16.58 -24.29 -10.14
N ARG A 64 17.53 -23.39 -9.87
CA ARG A 64 17.28 -22.08 -9.23
C ARG A 64 16.27 -21.19 -9.98
N ALA A 65 16.08 -21.39 -11.29
CA ALA A 65 15.24 -20.52 -12.13
C ALA A 65 13.74 -20.89 -12.16
N LYS A 66 13.34 -22.10 -11.74
CA LYS A 66 11.94 -22.56 -11.90
C LYS A 66 10.93 -21.88 -10.96
N HIS A 67 11.40 -21.16 -9.95
CA HIS A 67 10.56 -20.54 -8.92
C HIS A 67 10.56 -19.01 -9.00
N MET A 68 11.11 -18.44 -10.09
CA MET A 68 11.16 -17.00 -10.35
C MET A 68 10.28 -16.67 -11.54
N ALA A 69 9.39 -15.68 -11.40
CA ALA A 69 8.52 -15.23 -12.48
C ALA A 69 8.29 -13.72 -12.39
N LEU A 70 8.23 -13.04 -13.54
CA LEU A 70 7.68 -11.68 -13.63
C LEU A 70 6.16 -11.78 -13.50
N VAL A 71 5.59 -10.99 -12.62
CA VAL A 71 4.15 -10.95 -12.34
C VAL A 71 3.69 -9.51 -12.20
N ASP A 72 2.46 -9.25 -12.63
CA ASP A 72 1.80 -7.98 -12.38
C ASP A 72 1.05 -8.03 -11.04
N ILE A 73 1.41 -7.13 -10.13
CA ILE A 73 0.70 -6.94 -8.87
C ILE A 73 -0.12 -5.64 -8.92
N GLN A 74 -1.26 -5.62 -8.24
CA GLN A 74 -2.07 -4.42 -8.11
C GLN A 74 -1.80 -3.74 -6.78
N LEU A 75 -1.46 -2.45 -6.84
CA LEU A 75 -1.30 -1.60 -5.66
C LEU A 75 -2.29 -0.44 -5.71
N ASP A 76 -2.81 -0.07 -4.55
CA ASP A 76 -3.71 1.06 -4.40
C ASP A 76 -2.93 2.39 -4.40
N HIS A 77 -3.40 3.35 -5.19
CA HIS A 77 -2.91 4.71 -5.27
C HIS A 77 -4.04 5.68 -4.92
N HIS A 78 -3.79 6.57 -3.96
CA HIS A 78 -4.75 7.60 -3.59
C HIS A 78 -4.58 8.78 -4.56
N GLU A 79 -5.52 8.96 -5.51
CA GLU A 79 -5.49 10.07 -6.47
C GLU A 79 -6.10 11.35 -5.91
N ARG A 80 -6.95 11.22 -4.88
CA ARG A 80 -7.56 12.35 -4.19
C ARG A 80 -7.62 12.07 -2.70
N CYS A 81 -7.33 13.10 -1.91
CA CYS A 81 -7.40 13.08 -0.46
C CYS A 81 -8.44 14.10 0.01
N ASP A 82 -9.25 13.71 0.99
CA ASP A 82 -10.25 14.59 1.60
C ASP A 82 -10.03 14.62 3.12
N CYS A 83 -10.27 15.79 3.71
CA CYS A 83 -10.27 16.00 5.15
C CYS A 83 -11.66 15.73 5.70
N VAL A 84 -11.78 14.71 6.54
CA VAL A 84 -13.05 14.32 7.15
C VAL A 84 -13.06 14.81 8.59
N CYS A 85 -13.96 15.76 8.87
CA CYS A 85 -14.10 16.43 10.17
C CYS A 85 -15.36 15.92 10.87
N SER A 86 -15.29 15.58 12.16
CA SER A 86 -16.50 15.27 12.92
C SER A 86 -17.34 16.54 13.12
N SER A 87 -18.56 16.59 12.60
CA SER A 87 -19.47 17.74 12.78
C SER A 87 -20.13 17.79 14.16
N ARG A 88 -19.97 16.74 14.99
CA ARG A 88 -20.58 16.63 16.31
C ARG A 88 -19.60 17.11 17.39
N PRO A 89 -19.97 18.10 18.22
CA PRO A 89 -19.15 18.47 19.37
C PRO A 89 -19.03 17.28 20.34
N PRO A 90 -17.87 17.09 21.00
CA PRO A 90 -17.75 16.11 22.08
C PRO A 90 -18.75 16.48 23.19
N ARG A 91 -19.49 15.47 23.69
CA ARG A 91 -20.46 15.61 24.80
C ARG A 91 -19.74 15.75 26.13
#